data_AF-A0A7D8EG13-F1
#
_entry.id   AF-A0A7D8EG13-F1
#
_cell.length_a   1.000
_cell.length_b   1.000
_cell.length_c   1.000
_cell.angle_alpha   90.00
_cell.angle_beta   90.00
_cell.angle_gamma   90.00
#
_symmetry.space_group_name_H-M   'P 1'
#
loop_
_entity.id
_entity.type
_entity.pdbx_description
1 polymer ?
#
loop_
_entity_poly.entity_id
_entity_poly.type
_entity_poly.pdbx_seq_one_letter_code
_entity_poly.pdbx_strand_id
1 'polypeptide(L)'
;MDGSPDPTDPSLFALDSGGATGVALKIKTSGGEQQYPSSTDSTPVEHTVWFDGTNKLNYIASYVPVKPDATVGTANATVNFSVTYE
;
A
#
# COMPACT_ATOMS: atom_id res chain seq x y z
N MET A 1 -1.90 -5.07 4.62
CA MET A 1 -3.12 -4.38 4.14
C MET A 1 -3.73 -5.20 3.03
N ASP A 2 -5.05 -5.17 2.85
CA ASP A 2 -5.73 -5.94 1.80
C ASP A 2 -5.84 -5.14 0.51
N GLY A 3 -5.24 -5.67 -0.55
CA GLY A 3 -5.28 -5.10 -1.90
C GLY A 3 -4.69 -6.09 -2.89
N SER A 4 -4.96 -5.91 -4.19
CA SER A 4 -4.39 -6.79 -5.21
C SER A 4 -2.89 -6.51 -5.40
N PRO A 5 -2.03 -7.54 -5.45
CA PRO A 5 -0.63 -7.35 -5.77
C PRO A 5 -0.44 -6.95 -7.24
N ASP A 6 0.51 -6.08 -7.53
CA ASP A 6 0.90 -5.78 -8.91
C ASP A 6 1.49 -7.04 -9.58
N PRO A 7 1.08 -7.38 -10.82
CA PRO A 7 1.53 -8.60 -11.48
C PRO A 7 3.00 -8.57 -11.92
N THR A 8 3.63 -7.40 -11.98
CA THR A 8 5.05 -7.23 -12.34
C THR A 8 5.92 -7.21 -11.09
N ASP A 9 5.47 -6.52 -10.04
CA ASP A 9 6.11 -6.50 -8.72
C ASP A 9 5.07 -6.78 -7.61
N PRO A 10 4.91 -8.05 -7.20
CA PRO A 10 3.92 -8.44 -6.19
C PRO A 10 4.16 -7.84 -4.79
N SER A 11 5.27 -7.12 -4.58
CA SER A 11 5.54 -6.38 -3.35
C SER A 11 4.81 -5.02 -3.30
N LEU A 12 4.21 -4.59 -4.41
CA LEU A 12 3.47 -3.34 -4.57
C LEU A 12 1.99 -3.62 -4.81
N PHE A 13 1.15 -2.60 -4.58
CA PHE A 13 -0.29 -2.67 -4.82
C PHE A 13 -0.60 -2.32 -6.28
N ALA A 14 -1.41 -3.15 -6.93
CA ALA A 14 -1.89 -2.91 -8.28
C ALA A 14 -2.77 -1.67 -8.34
N LEU A 15 -2.77 -1.00 -9.50
CA LEU A 15 -3.74 0.03 -9.83
C LEU A 15 -5.04 -0.61 -10.34
N ASP A 16 -6.14 0.13 -10.24
CA ASP A 16 -7.43 -0.24 -10.81
C ASP A 16 -7.31 -0.36 -12.34
N SER A 17 -8.00 -1.33 -12.93
CA SER A 17 -7.95 -1.56 -14.39
C SER A 17 -8.56 -0.42 -15.20
N GLY A 18 -8.03 -0.18 -16.40
CA GLY A 18 -8.56 0.82 -17.35
C GLY A 18 -7.91 2.20 -17.26
N GLY A 19 -6.80 2.31 -16.52
CA GLY A 19 -6.03 3.52 -16.33
C GLY A 19 -4.58 3.44 -16.85
N ALA A 20 -3.67 4.12 -16.16
CA ALA A 20 -2.23 4.07 -16.41
C ALA A 20 -1.69 2.63 -16.25
N THR A 21 -0.67 2.28 -17.03
CA THR A 21 0.02 0.99 -16.92
C THR A 21 1.51 1.19 -16.64
N GLY A 22 2.17 0.15 -16.12
CA GLY A 22 3.61 0.18 -15.83
C GLY A 22 3.99 0.96 -14.57
N VAL A 23 3.01 1.28 -13.73
CA VAL A 23 3.16 1.96 -12.45
C VAL A 23 2.34 1.21 -11.41
N ALA A 24 2.85 1.11 -10.19
CA ALA A 24 2.16 0.51 -9.05
C ALA A 24 2.14 1.47 -7.85
N LEU A 25 1.28 1.19 -6.89
CA LEU A 25 1.19 1.95 -5.64
C LEU A 25 2.08 1.33 -4.56
N LYS A 26 2.92 2.16 -3.96
CA LYS A 26 3.73 1.83 -2.79
C LYS A 26 3.20 2.54 -1.56
N ILE A 27 3.03 1.80 -0.46
CA ILE A 27 2.66 2.36 0.85
C ILE A 27 3.76 2.04 1.85
N LYS A 28 4.15 3.02 2.66
CA LYS A 28 5.10 2.86 3.77
C LYS A 28 4.58 3.49 5.04
N THR A 29 5.00 2.98 6.19
CA THR A 29 4.92 3.74 7.46
C THR A 29 5.81 4.97 7.38
N SER A 30 5.56 5.97 8.23
CA SER A 30 6.47 7.13 8.34
C SER A 30 7.89 6.74 8.79
N GLY A 31 8.07 5.57 9.41
CA GLY A 31 9.37 4.99 9.76
C GLY A 31 10.11 4.36 8.58
N GLY A 32 9.47 4.27 7.40
CA GLY A 32 10.07 3.76 6.16
C GLY A 32 9.79 2.30 5.85
N GLU A 33 9.09 1.59 6.75
CA GLU A 33 8.70 0.19 6.58
C GLU A 33 7.63 0.06 5.50
N GLN A 34 7.85 -0.83 4.53
CA GLN A 34 6.92 -1.06 3.43
C GLN A 34 5.75 -1.93 3.87
N GLN A 35 4.56 -1.55 3.43
CA GLN A 35 3.38 -2.37 3.53
C GLN A 35 3.25 -3.20 2.25
N TYR A 36 3.06 -4.51 2.42
CA TYR A 36 2.84 -5.44 1.31
C TYR A 36 1.34 -5.82 1.23
N PRO A 37 0.86 -6.22 0.04
CA PRO A 37 -0.43 -6.88 -0.12
C PRO A 37 -0.51 -8.12 0.79
N SER A 38 -1.56 -8.23 1.61
CA SER A 38 -1.74 -9.32 2.58
C SER A 38 -1.71 -10.72 1.96
N SER A 39 -2.10 -10.84 0.69
CA SER A 39 -2.07 -12.09 -0.07
C SER A 39 -0.66 -12.54 -0.46
N THR A 40 0.36 -11.69 -0.34
CA THR A 40 1.76 -12.02 -0.63
C THR A 40 2.56 -12.15 0.66
N ASP A 41 2.66 -11.08 1.43
CA ASP A 41 3.28 -11.04 2.75
C ASP A 41 2.53 -10.07 3.64
N SER A 42 2.24 -10.47 4.88
CA SER A 42 1.54 -9.60 5.81
C SER A 42 2.56 -8.83 6.64
N THR A 43 2.45 -7.50 6.63
CA THR A 43 3.31 -6.57 7.40
C THR A 43 2.49 -5.81 8.43
N PRO A 44 1.96 -6.48 9.47
CA PRO A 44 1.25 -5.82 10.54
C PRO A 44 2.19 -4.83 11.24
N VAL A 45 1.64 -3.70 11.67
CA VAL A 45 2.38 -2.67 12.40
C VAL A 45 1.81 -2.59 13.80
N GLU A 46 2.65 -2.92 14.79
CA GLU A 46 2.31 -2.77 16.20
C GLU A 46 2.22 -1.28 16.56
N HIS A 47 1.19 -0.91 17.32
CA HIS A 47 1.00 0.45 17.80
C HIS A 47 0.56 0.44 19.26
N THR A 48 1.43 0.94 20.15
CA THR A 48 1.09 1.07 21.57
C THR A 48 0.11 2.21 21.80
N VAL A 49 -1.08 1.88 22.29
CA VAL A 49 -2.05 2.85 22.81
C VAL A 49 -1.69 3.18 24.26
N TRP A 50 -0.95 4.28 24.44
CA TRP A 50 -0.37 4.66 25.75
C TRP A 50 -1.23 5.64 26.55
N PHE A 51 -2.32 6.15 25.97
CA PHE A 51 -3.30 7.00 26.65
C PHE A 51 -4.69 6.85 26.02
N ASP A 52 -5.72 7.10 26.84
CA ASP A 52 -7.10 7.19 26.37
C ASP A 52 -7.28 8.48 25.56
N GLY A 53 -7.32 8.33 24.24
CA GLY A 53 -7.54 9.44 23.31
C GLY A 53 -7.19 9.09 21.87
N THR A 54 -7.09 10.14 21.03
CA THR A 54 -6.80 9.98 19.61
C THR A 54 -5.38 9.51 19.37
N ASN A 55 -5.26 8.33 18.76
CA ASN A 55 -4.01 7.78 18.29
C ASN A 55 -3.90 7.98 16.78
N LYS A 56 -2.69 8.30 16.30
CA LYS A 56 -2.44 8.59 14.89
C LYS A 56 -1.32 7.71 14.35
N LEU A 57 -1.64 6.94 13.32
CA LEU A 57 -0.65 6.21 12.51
C LEU A 57 -0.45 6.98 11.20
N ASN A 58 0.80 7.21 10.80
CA ASN A 58 1.13 7.96 9.60
C ASN A 58 1.69 7.03 8.53
N TYR A 59 1.12 7.11 7.33
CA TYR A 59 1.57 6.37 6.15
C TYR A 59 1.85 7.34 5.01
N ILE A 60 2.73 6.92 4.11
CA ILE A 60 3.11 7.64 2.90
C ILE A 60 2.80 6.74 1.71
N ALA A 61 2.02 7.25 0.77
CA ALA A 61 1.70 6.61 -0.50
C ALA A 61 2.47 7.27 -1.64
N SER A 62 3.01 6.47 -2.56
CA SER A 62 3.76 6.96 -3.72
C SER A 62 3.59 6.02 -4.91
N TYR A 63 3.51 6.57 -6.12
CA TYR A 63 3.60 5.77 -7.34
C TYR A 63 5.04 5.35 -7.65
N VAL A 64 5.23 4.11 -8.09
CA VAL A 64 6.52 3.54 -8.47
C VAL A 64 6.41 2.94 -9.87
N PRO A 65 7.27 3.34 -10.82
CA PRO A 65 7.36 2.65 -12.11
C PRO A 65 7.83 1.21 -11.93
N VAL A 66 7.07 0.26 -12.46
CA VAL A 66 7.39 -1.18 -12.46
C VAL A 66 7.77 -1.68 -13.85
N LYS A 67 7.57 -0.86 -14.89
CA LYS A 67 7.99 -1.13 -16.27
C LYS A 67 8.63 0.12 -16.90
N PRO A 68 9.56 -0.05 -17.85
CA PRO A 68 10.21 1.06 -18.54
C PRO A 68 9.26 1.84 -19.46
N ASP A 69 8.17 1.23 -19.92
CA ASP A 69 7.19 1.74 -20.88
C ASP A 69 5.85 2.12 -20.20
N ALA A 70 5.92 2.81 -19.07
CA ALA A 70 4.73 3.29 -18.37
C ALA A 70 3.86 4.19 -19.27
N THR A 71 2.54 3.98 -19.24
CA THR A 71 1.59 4.72 -20.07
C THR A 71 0.77 5.70 -19.24
N VAL A 72 0.30 6.77 -19.89
CA VAL A 72 -0.53 7.80 -19.25
C VAL A 72 -1.96 7.31 -19.04
N GLY A 73 -2.58 7.74 -17.95
CA GLY A 73 -3.96 7.43 -17.61
C GLY A 73 -4.25 7.72 -16.13
N THR A 74 -5.48 7.46 -15.71
CA THR A 74 -5.85 7.53 -14.29
C THR A 74 -5.10 6.44 -13.51
N ALA A 75 -4.53 6.77 -12.35
CA ALA A 75 -3.75 5.82 -11.55
C ALA A 75 -4.42 5.53 -10.20
N ASN A 76 -5.70 5.19 -10.21
CA ASN A 76 -6.43 4.89 -8.97
C ASN A 76 -6.03 3.52 -8.41
N ALA A 77 -6.16 3.35 -7.10
CA ALA A 77 -6.01 2.06 -6.44
C ALA A 77 -6.90 2.01 -5.21
N THR A 78 -7.43 0.83 -4.91
CA THR A 78 -8.21 0.57 -3.70
C THR A 78 -7.45 -0.38 -2.77
N VAL A 79 -7.17 0.08 -1.56
CA VAL A 79 -6.52 -0.71 -0.50
C VAL A 79 -7.32 -0.58 0.78
N ASN A 80 -7.62 -1.72 1.41
CA ASN A 80 -8.28 -1.78 2.70
C ASN A 80 -7.26 -2.05 3.81
N PHE A 81 -7.47 -1.45 4.98
CA PHE A 81 -6.69 -1.74 6.17
C PHE A 81 -7.63 -2.14 7.31
N SER A 82 -7.12 -2.98 8.20
CA SER A 82 -7.82 -3.47 9.37
C SER A 82 -7.01 -3.10 10.61
N VAL A 83 -7.70 -2.82 11.70
CA VAL A 83 -7.10 -2.59 13.02
C VAL A 83 -7.65 -3.65 13.96
N THR A 84 -6.76 -4.39 14.59
CA THR A 84 -7.09 -5.38 15.63
C THR A 84 -6.62 -4.84 16.97
N TYR A 85 -7.45 -4.99 18.00
CA TYR A 85 -7.10 -4.66 19.38
C TYR A 85 -6.84 -5.96 20.13
N GLU A 86 -5.79 -5.96 20.96
CA GLU A 86 -5.45 -7.03 21.90
C GLU A 86 -5.62 -6.56 23.35
#